data_AF-A0A9P7AKI7-F1
#
_entry.id   AF-A0A9P7AKI7-F1
#
_cell.length_a   1.000
_cell.length_b   1.000
_cell.length_c   1.000
_cell.angle_alpha   90.00
_cell.angle_beta   90.00
_cell.angle_gamma   90.00
#
_symmetry.space_group_name_H-M   'P 1'
#
loop_
_entity.id
_entity.type
_entity.pdbx_description
1 polymer ?
#
loop_
_entity_poly.entity_id
_entity_poly.type
_entity_poly.pdbx_seq_one_letter_code
_entity_poly.pdbx_strand_id
1 'polypeptide(L)'
;MANRSQSQREVDAAYTVQARAATKGAARAGAFGVGVVTFAHYAWPLFRRQTLPFKAFLVSGFTMAGLVIGADNALLSHEAERRQSEHAIRREARIDLARRGLVGTETEIAKWRAERTRQMEERTDNGNLPDTSVQTG
;
A
#
# COMPACT_ATOMS: atom_id res chain seq x y z
N MET A 1 -15.32 20.27 -9.33
CA MET A 1 -15.01 20.15 -7.89
C MET A 1 -14.89 18.70 -7.39
N ALA A 2 -15.46 17.69 -8.08
CA ALA A 2 -15.35 16.27 -7.69
C ALA A 2 -13.92 15.69 -7.68
N ASN A 3 -13.01 16.19 -8.54
CA ASN A 3 -11.65 15.64 -8.67
C ASN A 3 -10.79 15.87 -7.40
N ARG A 4 -10.94 17.01 -6.71
CA ARG A 4 -10.17 17.31 -5.49
C ARG A 4 -10.53 16.42 -4.30
N SER A 5 -11.81 16.04 -4.16
CA SER A 5 -12.25 15.18 -3.06
C SER A 5 -11.93 13.70 -3.28
N GLN A 6 -11.68 13.28 -4.54
CA GLN A 6 -11.08 11.98 -4.83
C GLN A 6 -9.58 11.99 -4.54
N SER A 7 -8.83 12.99 -5.01
CA SER A 7 -7.39 13.09 -4.71
C SER A 7 -7.10 13.20 -3.21
N GLN A 8 -7.91 13.95 -2.44
CA GLN A 8 -7.77 14.01 -0.99
C GLN A 8 -8.00 12.66 -0.31
N ARG A 9 -9.01 11.89 -0.75
CA ARG A 9 -9.28 10.56 -0.20
C ARG A 9 -8.17 9.57 -0.51
N GLU A 10 -7.56 9.65 -1.69
CA GLU A 10 -6.40 8.82 -2.04
C GLU A 10 -5.16 9.18 -1.20
N VAL A 11 -4.94 10.47 -0.93
CA VAL A 11 -3.86 10.95 -0.06
C VAL A 11 -4.09 10.52 1.39
N ASP A 12 -5.30 10.68 1.92
CA ASP A 12 -5.64 10.28 3.29
C ASP A 12 -5.50 8.77 3.48
N ALA A 13 -5.93 7.98 2.49
CA ALA A 13 -5.75 6.52 2.51
C ALA A 13 -4.27 6.14 2.51
N ALA A 14 -3.44 6.76 1.64
CA ALA A 14 -2.00 6.51 1.63
C ALA A 14 -1.33 6.92 2.95
N TYR A 15 -1.74 8.05 3.53
CA TYR A 15 -1.22 8.58 4.79
C TYR A 15 -1.50 7.63 5.96
N THR A 16 -2.70 7.04 6.04
CA THR A 16 -3.02 6.08 7.11
C THR A 16 -2.21 4.79 7.02
N VAL A 17 -1.97 4.28 5.80
CA VAL A 17 -1.14 3.09 5.56
C VAL A 17 0.31 3.37 5.96
N GLN A 18 0.84 4.52 5.54
CA GLN A 18 2.19 4.95 5.89
C GLN A 18 2.34 5.15 7.40
N ALA A 19 1.41 5.87 8.05
CA ALA A 19 1.45 6.13 9.49
C ALA A 19 1.41 4.83 10.31
N ARG A 20 0.57 3.87 9.90
CA ARG A 20 0.50 2.56 10.57
C ARG A 20 1.79 1.77 10.43
N ALA A 21 2.37 1.73 9.23
CA ALA A 21 3.63 1.04 8.99
C ALA A 21 4.81 1.70 9.70
N ALA A 22 4.86 3.03 9.69
CA ALA A 22 5.83 3.84 10.42
C ALA A 22 5.76 3.58 11.93
N THR A 23 4.56 3.59 12.50
CA THR A 23 4.35 3.32 13.94
C THR A 23 4.78 1.90 14.31
N LYS A 24 4.47 0.91 13.47
CA LYS A 24 4.92 -0.48 13.67
C LYS A 24 6.44 -0.60 13.60
N GLY A 25 7.06 0.07 12.63
CA GLY A 25 8.52 0.11 12.47
C GLY A 25 9.20 0.76 13.68
N ALA A 26 8.68 1.91 14.13
CA ALA A 26 9.13 2.62 15.31
C ALA A 26 9.06 1.76 16.57
N ALA A 27 7.92 1.11 16.80
CA ALA A 27 7.72 0.24 17.96
C ALA A 27 8.70 -0.95 17.96
N ARG A 28 8.88 -1.62 16.81
CA ARG A 28 9.79 -2.76 16.69
C ARG A 28 11.24 -2.36 16.90
N ALA A 29 11.69 -1.29 16.25
CA ALA A 29 13.07 -0.82 16.37
C ALA A 29 13.35 -0.22 17.75
N GLY A 30 12.39 0.50 18.34
CA GLY A 30 12.50 1.01 19.70
C GLY A 30 12.63 -0.12 20.72
N ALA A 31 11.82 -1.17 20.63
CA ALA A 31 11.94 -2.35 21.48
C ALA A 31 13.31 -3.04 21.33
N PHE A 32 13.81 -3.14 20.08
CA PHE A 32 15.16 -3.63 19.82
C PHE A 32 16.23 -2.73 20.46
N GLY A 33 16.11 -1.40 20.33
CA GLY A 33 17.01 -0.43 20.94
C GLY A 33 17.04 -0.53 22.47
N VAL A 34 15.87 -0.71 23.11
CA VAL A 34 15.79 -0.99 24.56
C VAL A 34 16.53 -2.26 24.91
N GLY A 35 16.39 -3.33 24.13
CA GLY A 35 17.12 -4.58 24.32
C GLY A 35 18.63 -4.38 24.22
N VAL A 36 19.11 -3.68 23.20
CA VAL A 36 20.54 -3.38 22.98
C VAL A 36 21.11 -2.54 24.12
N VAL A 37 20.42 -1.47 24.53
CA VAL A 37 20.87 -0.59 25.62
C VAL A 37 20.88 -1.32 26.96
N THR A 38 19.86 -2.14 27.23
CA THR A 38 19.79 -2.97 28.44
C THR A 38 20.94 -3.98 28.47
N PHE A 39 21.18 -4.67 27.35
CA PHE A 39 22.28 -5.61 27.23
C PHE A 39 23.65 -4.94 27.45
N ALA A 40 23.90 -3.80 26.79
CA ALA A 40 25.12 -3.04 26.96
C ALA A 40 25.34 -2.55 28.41
N HIS A 41 24.26 -2.23 29.13
CA HIS A 41 24.32 -1.84 30.54
C HIS A 41 24.86 -2.94 31.46
N TYR A 42 24.47 -4.20 31.18
CA TYR A 42 24.93 -5.35 31.96
C TYR A 42 26.27 -5.88 31.49
N ALA A 43 26.53 -5.90 30.19
CA ALA A 43 27.75 -6.46 29.61
C ALA A 43 28.99 -5.56 29.81
N TRP A 44 28.85 -4.21 29.81
CA TRP A 44 30.00 -3.31 29.79
C TRP A 44 30.04 -2.33 30.99
N PRO A 45 31.10 -2.38 31.83
CA PRO A 45 31.22 -1.51 33.01
C PRO A 45 31.32 0.00 32.69
N LEU A 46 31.97 0.38 31.58
CA LEU A 46 32.01 1.77 31.10
C LEU A 46 30.64 2.29 30.67
N PHE A 47 29.84 1.48 29.97
CA PHE A 47 28.49 1.86 29.55
C PHE A 47 27.50 1.92 30.73
N ARG A 48 27.74 1.11 31.77
CA ARG A 48 26.98 1.14 33.02
C ARG A 48 27.01 2.52 33.68
N ARG A 49 28.18 3.16 33.68
CA ARG A 49 28.44 4.49 34.27
C ARG A 49 27.83 5.66 33.48
N GLN A 50 27.29 5.42 32.28
CA GLN A 50 26.67 6.46 31.47
C GLN A 50 25.30 6.89 32.00
N THR A 51 24.95 8.16 31.76
CA THR A 51 23.73 8.79 32.26
C THR A 51 22.47 8.18 31.64
N LEU A 52 21.34 8.23 32.37
CA LEU A 52 20.05 7.77 31.85
C LEU A 52 19.57 8.54 30.60
N PRO A 53 19.73 9.88 30.51
CA PRO A 53 19.36 10.62 29.30
C PRO A 53 20.09 10.15 28.06
N PHE A 54 21.39 9.82 28.16
CA PHE A 54 22.15 9.31 27.02
C PHE A 54 21.61 7.96 26.51
N LYS A 55 21.22 7.08 27.42
CA LYS A 55 20.61 5.78 27.07
C LYS A 55 19.25 5.96 26.39
N ALA A 56 18.42 6.87 26.90
CA ALA A 56 17.14 7.21 26.28
C ALA A 56 17.32 7.82 24.88
N PHE A 57 18.34 8.68 24.71
CA PHE A 57 18.71 9.24 23.41
C PHE A 57 19.08 8.13 22.40
N LEU A 58 19.87 7.14 22.80
CA LEU A 58 20.19 6.01 21.92
C LEU A 58 18.95 5.22 21.50
N VAL A 59 18.04 4.90 22.45
CA VAL A 59 16.77 4.24 22.13
C VAL A 59 15.94 5.08 21.16
N SER A 60 15.88 6.40 21.35
CA SER A 60 15.15 7.31 20.46
C SER A 60 15.67 7.26 19.02
N GLY A 61 16.99 7.09 18.84
CA GLY A 61 17.60 6.92 17.52
C GLY A 61 17.13 5.64 16.81
N PHE A 62 17.06 4.52 17.53
CA PHE A 62 16.49 3.27 16.99
C PHE A 62 15.01 3.44 16.62
N THR A 63 14.21 4.07 17.49
CA THR A 63 12.80 4.34 17.23
C THR A 63 12.61 5.19 15.97
N MET A 64 13.38 6.27 15.84
CA MET A 64 13.31 7.18 14.69
C MET A 64 13.71 6.47 13.39
N ALA A 65 14.79 5.68 13.42
CA ALA A 65 15.21 4.88 12.27
C ALA A 65 14.13 3.88 11.85
N GLY A 66 13.51 3.18 12.82
CA GLY A 66 12.40 2.27 12.54
C GLY A 66 11.16 2.96 11.98
N LEU A 67 10.88 4.19 12.44
CA LEU A 67 9.78 5.00 11.95
C LEU A 67 9.95 5.33 10.46
N VAL A 68 11.12 5.85 10.09
CA VAL A 68 11.44 6.23 8.71
C VAL A 68 11.44 5.00 7.79
N ILE A 69 12.17 3.94 8.15
CA ILE A 69 12.23 2.71 7.35
C ILE A 69 10.84 2.07 7.22
N GLY A 70 10.02 2.10 8.27
CA GLY A 70 8.65 1.60 8.23
C GLY A 70 7.76 2.39 7.28
N ALA A 71 7.90 3.71 7.26
CA ALA A 71 7.18 4.59 6.35
C ALA A 71 7.58 4.36 4.89
N ASP A 72 8.89 4.33 4.62
CA ASP A 72 9.43 4.17 3.25
C ASP A 72 9.04 2.81 2.66
N ASN A 73 9.12 1.74 3.45
CA ASN A 73 8.70 0.41 2.99
C ASN A 73 7.22 0.36 2.60
N ALA A 74 6.35 1.12 3.28
CA ALA A 74 4.92 1.16 2.94
C ALA A 74 4.66 1.91 1.63
N LEU A 75 5.40 2.99 1.38
CA LEU A 75 5.33 3.72 0.11
C LEU A 75 5.84 2.84 -1.04
N LEU A 76 7.00 2.20 -0.85
CA LEU A 76 7.60 1.31 -1.85
C LEU A 76 6.73 0.09 -2.13
N SER A 77 6.10 -0.50 -1.11
CA SER A 77 5.18 -1.62 -1.31
C SER A 77 3.94 -1.19 -2.07
N HIS A 78 3.38 0.01 -1.76
CA HIS A 78 2.24 0.53 -2.49
C HIS A 78 2.57 0.79 -3.96
N GLU A 79 3.73 1.39 -4.26
CA GLU A 79 4.17 1.57 -5.63
C GLU A 79 4.41 0.24 -6.35
N ALA A 80 5.01 -0.75 -5.67
CA ALA A 80 5.25 -2.07 -6.23
C ALA A 80 3.93 -2.78 -6.58
N GLU A 81 2.94 -2.74 -5.71
CA GLU A 81 1.60 -3.28 -5.94
C GLU A 81 0.90 -2.58 -7.12
N ARG A 82 1.00 -1.24 -7.20
CA ARG A 82 0.48 -0.46 -8.33
C ARG A 82 1.14 -0.88 -9.65
N ARG A 83 2.47 -0.98 -9.69
CA ARG A 83 3.19 -1.42 -10.90
C ARG A 83 2.82 -2.85 -11.29
N GLN A 84 2.73 -3.78 -10.34
CA GLN A 84 2.35 -5.17 -10.61
C GLN A 84 0.93 -5.29 -11.17
N SER A 85 -0.03 -4.56 -10.59
CA SER A 85 -1.42 -4.56 -11.09
C SER A 85 -1.52 -3.95 -12.48
N GLU A 86 -0.81 -2.85 -12.77
CA GLU A 86 -0.75 -2.27 -14.11
C GLU A 86 -0.12 -3.22 -15.14
N HIS A 87 0.97 -3.89 -14.78
CA HIS A 87 1.61 -4.89 -15.64
C HIS A 87 0.71 -6.10 -15.91
N ALA A 88 -0.02 -6.58 -14.90
CA ALA A 88 -0.98 -7.66 -15.06
C ALA A 88 -2.10 -7.27 -16.05
N ILE A 89 -2.68 -6.08 -15.91
CA ILE A 89 -3.71 -5.56 -16.81
C ILE A 89 -3.17 -5.40 -18.23
N ARG A 90 -1.95 -4.84 -18.40
CA ARG A 90 -1.32 -4.72 -19.71
C ARG A 90 -1.08 -6.09 -20.35
N ARG A 91 -0.71 -7.10 -19.56
CA ARG A 91 -0.52 -8.48 -20.03
C ARG A 91 -1.84 -9.10 -20.47
N GLU A 92 -2.91 -8.95 -19.71
CA GLU A 92 -4.25 -9.41 -20.09
C GLU A 92 -4.73 -8.76 -21.38
N ALA A 93 -4.60 -7.42 -21.48
CA ALA A 93 -4.98 -6.68 -22.67
C ALA A 93 -4.21 -7.15 -23.91
N ARG A 94 -2.90 -7.37 -23.80
CA ARG A 94 -2.09 -7.89 -24.91
C ARG A 94 -2.51 -9.29 -25.34
N ILE A 95 -2.87 -10.18 -24.41
CA ILE A 95 -3.34 -11.52 -24.72
C ILE A 95 -4.70 -11.48 -25.43
N ASP A 96 -5.64 -10.67 -24.93
CA ASP A 96 -6.98 -10.58 -25.51
C ASP A 96 -6.97 -9.89 -26.89
N LEU A 97 -6.17 -8.84 -27.05
CA LEU A 97 -5.96 -8.19 -28.34
C LEU A 97 -5.29 -9.15 -29.35
N ALA A 98 -4.28 -9.90 -28.93
CA ALA A 98 -3.64 -10.89 -29.79
C ALA A 98 -4.61 -11.99 -30.25
N ARG A 99 -5.53 -12.44 -29.38
CA ARG A 99 -6.61 -13.38 -29.75
C ARG A 99 -7.55 -12.82 -30.81
N ARG A 100 -7.75 -11.50 -30.82
CA ARG A 100 -8.56 -10.78 -31.81
C ARG A 100 -7.77 -10.41 -33.08
N GLY A 101 -6.50 -10.83 -33.19
CA GLY A 101 -5.61 -10.46 -34.30
C GLY A 101 -5.14 -9.01 -34.27
N LEU A 102 -5.32 -8.31 -33.14
CA LEU A 102 -4.95 -6.91 -32.96
C LEU A 102 -3.58 -6.78 -32.27
N VAL A 103 -2.81 -5.78 -32.66
CA VAL A 103 -1.53 -5.45 -32.02
C VAL A 103 -1.79 -4.67 -30.74
N GLY A 104 -1.19 -5.11 -29.62
CA GLY A 104 -1.28 -4.47 -28.30
C GLY A 104 -0.54 -3.15 -28.21
N THR A 105 -0.96 -2.17 -29.02
CA THR A 105 -0.53 -0.77 -28.95
C THR A 105 -1.22 -0.04 -27.79
N GLU A 106 -0.64 1.05 -27.30
CA GLU A 106 -1.23 1.84 -26.20
C GLU A 106 -2.67 2.29 -26.50
N THR A 107 -2.97 2.64 -27.76
CA THR A 107 -4.32 3.03 -28.20
C THR A 107 -5.32 1.88 -28.12
N GLU A 108 -4.93 0.67 -28.52
CA GLU A 108 -5.79 -0.51 -28.47
C GLU A 108 -5.98 -1.01 -27.03
N ILE A 109 -4.96 -0.89 -26.18
CA ILE A 109 -5.07 -1.18 -24.75
C ILE A 109 -6.03 -0.18 -24.08
N ALA A 110 -6.00 1.10 -24.46
CA ALA A 110 -6.94 2.11 -23.96
C ALA A 110 -8.39 1.81 -24.38
N LYS A 111 -8.63 1.44 -25.64
CA LYS A 111 -9.94 0.99 -26.13
C LYS A 111 -10.43 -0.25 -25.40
N TRP A 112 -9.55 -1.23 -25.22
CA TRP A 112 -9.85 -2.45 -24.48
C TRP A 112 -10.27 -2.16 -23.02
N ARG A 113 -9.59 -1.22 -22.35
CA ARG A 113 -9.97 -0.77 -20.99
C ARG A 113 -11.35 -0.12 -20.98
N ALA A 114 -11.62 0.81 -21.90
CA ALA A 114 -12.92 1.49 -21.99
C ALA A 114 -14.08 0.52 -22.22
N GLU A 115 -13.87 -0.48 -23.08
CA GLU A 115 -14.83 -1.53 -23.38
C GLU A 115 -15.12 -2.41 -22.15
N ARG A 116 -14.08 -2.82 -21.43
CA ARG A 116 -14.20 -3.59 -20.16
C ARG A 116 -14.99 -2.83 -19.10
N THR A 117 -14.76 -1.52 -18.95
CA THR A 117 -15.49 -0.70 -17.97
C THR A 117 -16.97 -0.61 -18.32
N ARG A 118 -17.31 -0.35 -19.60
CA ARG A 118 -18.70 -0.33 -20.07
C ARG A 118 -19.43 -1.65 -19.82
N GLN A 119 -18.79 -2.77 -20.16
CA GLN A 119 -19.36 -4.10 -19.91
C GLN A 119 -19.58 -4.39 -18.42
N MET A 120 -18.72 -3.89 -17.53
CA MET A 120 -18.92 -4.02 -16.08
C MET A 120 -20.09 -3.16 -15.58
N GLU A 121 -20.23 -1.93 -16.07
CA GLU A 121 -21.34 -1.03 -15.75
C GLU A 121 -22.67 -1.62 -16.22
N GLU A 122 -22.76 -2.06 -17.48
CA GLU A 122 -23.94 -2.71 -18.04
C GLU A 122 -24.31 -4.00 -17.31
N ARG A 123 -23.32 -4.80 -16.90
CA ARG A 123 -23.56 -6.03 -16.11
C ARG A 123 -24.04 -5.74 -14.69
N THR A 124 -23.62 -4.62 -14.12
CA THR A 124 -24.06 -4.18 -12.79
C THR A 124 -25.49 -3.65 -12.83
N ASP A 125 -25.84 -2.92 -13.90
CA ASP A 125 -27.19 -2.39 -14.11
C ASP A 125 -28.20 -3.50 -14.42
N ASN A 126 -27.83 -4.46 -15.28
CA ASN A 126 -28.67 -5.62 -15.62
C ASN A 126 -28.84 -6.62 -14.46
N GLY A 127 -27.91 -6.66 -13.50
CA GLY A 127 -28.01 -7.47 -12.28
C GLY A 127 -28.89 -6.86 -11.18
N ASN A 128 -29.37 -5.62 -11.36
CA ASN A 128 -30.23 -4.90 -10.41
C ASN A 128 -31.70 -4.87 -10.86
N LEU A 129 -32.09 -5.66 -11.88
CA LEU A 129 -33.51 -5.87 -12.15
C LEU A 129 -34.13 -6.63 -10.96
N PRO A 130 -35.23 -6.14 -10.36
CA PRO A 130 -35.98 -6.91 -9.38
C PRO A 130 -36.41 -8.22 -10.04
N ASP A 131 -36.15 -9.34 -9.37
CA ASP A 131 -36.52 -10.67 -9.83
C ASP A 131 -38.05 -10.74 -10.00
N THR A 132 -38.52 -10.56 -11.24
CA THR A 132 -39.94 -10.58 -11.59
C THR A 132 -40.48 -12.00 -11.72
N SER A 133 -39.69 -13.03 -11.43
CA SER A 133 -40.09 -14.44 -11.59
C SER A 133 -41.02 -15.00 -10.50
N VAL A 134 -41.57 -14.17 -9.59
CA VAL A 134 -42.44 -14.63 -8.48
C VAL A 134 -43.89 -14.14 -8.62
N GLN A 135 -44.33 -13.69 -9.79
CA GLN A 135 -45.72 -13.25 -9.99
C GLN A 135 -46.39 -13.94 -11.18
N THR A 136 -46.40 -15.28 -11.17
CA THR A 136 -47.34 -16.10 -11.94
C THR A 136 -47.53 -17.42 -11.20
N GLY A 137 -48.48 -17.41 -10.26
CA GLY A 137 -48.97 -18.56 -9.52
C GLY A 137 -50.39 -18.29 -9.08
#